data_AF-A0A1G3AMK7-F1
#
_entry.id   AF-A0A1G3AMK7-F1
#
_cell.length_a   1.000
_cell.length_b   1.000
_cell.length_c   1.000
_cell.angle_alpha   90.00
_cell.angle_beta   90.00
_cell.angle_gamma   90.00
#
_symmetry.space_group_name_H-M   'P 1'
#
loop_
_entity.id
_entity.type
_entity.pdbx_description
1 polymer ?
#
loop_
_entity_poly.entity_id
_entity_poly.type
_entity_poly.pdbx_seq_one_letter_code
_entity_poly.pdbx_strand_id
1 'polypeptide(L)'
;MVGPELIEKFVAPVTSKIGKKLGPVRLHSCGFSTNHLVAFSKITNLHSLDLGGDTSIKRARQIFGKDMLISVAPLPRDMSAESVEPIINWAKRIFEENDGNKLEYIYHVEENYNIDTIRALTDYVKNLPDFKSA
;
A
#
# COMPACT_ATOMS: atom_id res chain seq x y z
N MET A 1 -2.03 18.91 -7.42
CA MET A 1 -1.59 17.70 -6.69
C MET A 1 -0.16 17.92 -6.22
N VAL A 2 0.26 17.37 -5.08
CA VAL A 2 1.59 17.60 -4.48
C VAL A 2 2.63 16.77 -5.25
N GLY A 3 3.62 17.42 -5.86
CA GLY A 3 4.73 16.75 -6.54
C GLY A 3 5.80 16.24 -5.55
N PRO A 4 6.68 15.32 -5.98
CA PRO A 4 7.75 14.79 -5.12
C PRO A 4 8.60 15.89 -4.46
N GLU A 5 8.93 16.96 -5.18
CA GLU A 5 9.70 18.10 -4.69
C GLU A 5 9.04 18.80 -3.50
N LEU A 6 7.70 18.91 -3.51
CA LEU A 6 6.95 19.50 -2.41
C LEU A 6 6.87 18.54 -1.22
N ILE A 7 6.83 17.22 -1.46
CA ILE A 7 6.89 16.22 -0.39
C ILE A 7 8.24 16.31 0.32
N GLU A 8 9.34 16.37 -0.43
CA GLU A 8 10.68 16.51 0.15
C GLU A 8 10.85 17.81 0.92
N LYS A 9 10.29 18.91 0.40
CA LYS A 9 10.43 20.23 1.02
C LYS A 9 9.57 20.39 2.26
N PHE A 10 8.35 19.85 2.27
CA PHE A 10 7.34 20.21 3.28
C PHE A 10 6.82 19.02 4.09
N VAL A 11 6.74 17.82 3.51
CA VAL A 11 6.19 16.63 4.20
C VAL A 11 7.30 15.88 4.93
N ALA A 12 8.39 15.55 4.24
CA ALA A 12 9.45 14.72 4.79
C ALA A 12 10.12 15.31 6.04
N PRO A 13 10.45 16.61 6.11
CA PRO A 13 11.11 17.18 7.29
C PRO A 13 10.20 17.19 8.52
N VAL A 14 8.93 17.54 8.34
CA VAL A 14 7.93 17.59 9.42
C VAL A 14 7.64 16.18 9.93
N THR A 15 7.43 15.23 9.02
CA THR A 15 7.18 13.83 9.36
C THR A 15 8.39 13.22 10.08
N SER A 16 9.61 13.51 9.62
CA SER A 16 10.84 13.08 10.28
C SER A 16 10.98 13.65 11.69
N LYS A 17 10.58 14.91 11.92
CA LYS A 17 10.58 15.53 13.24
C LYS A 17 9.62 14.82 14.20
N ILE A 18 8.44 14.44 13.69
CA ILE A 18 7.48 13.63 14.44
C ILE A 18 8.10 12.27 14.77
N GLY A 19 8.66 11.58 13.77
CA GLY A 19 9.25 10.27 13.94
C GLY A 19 10.40 10.24 14.95
N LYS A 20 11.27 11.27 14.94
CA LYS A 20 12.36 11.41 15.92
C LYS A 20 11.87 11.63 17.35
N LYS A 21 10.70 12.27 17.53
CA LYS A 21 10.17 12.60 18.86
C LYS A 21 9.24 11.54 19.43
N LEU A 22 8.43 10.90 18.58
CA LEU A 22 7.34 10.02 19.01
C LEU A 22 7.56 8.55 18.64
N GLY A 23 8.57 8.23 17.83
CA GLY A 23 8.88 6.87 17.42
C GLY A 23 8.49 6.56 15.97
N PRO A 24 8.43 5.27 15.59
CA PRO A 24 8.23 4.84 14.21
C PRO A 24 7.01 5.47 13.53
N VAL A 25 7.18 5.85 12.27
CA VAL A 25 6.12 6.43 11.44
C VAL A 25 5.61 5.42 10.43
N ARG A 26 4.29 5.37 10.28
CA ARG A 26 3.59 4.81 9.14
C ARG A 26 3.12 5.95 8.25
N LEU A 27 3.45 5.91 6.96
CA LEU A 27 2.99 6.92 6.00
C LEU A 27 1.90 6.32 5.12
N HIS A 28 0.73 6.97 5.11
CA HIS A 28 -0.36 6.65 4.20
C HIS A 28 -0.36 7.62 3.01
N SER A 29 -0.46 7.08 1.80
CA SER A 29 -0.64 7.83 0.57
C SER A 29 -1.69 7.15 -0.31
N CYS A 30 -2.85 7.79 -0.43
CA CYS A 30 -3.92 7.34 -1.30
C CYS A 30 -3.54 7.55 -2.78
N GLY A 31 -4.03 6.67 -3.66
CA GLY A 31 -3.84 6.79 -5.11
C GLY A 31 -2.45 6.39 -5.63
N PHE A 32 -2.14 6.79 -6.86
CA PHE A 32 -0.89 6.46 -7.55
C PHE A 32 0.31 7.21 -6.97
N SER A 33 1.18 6.50 -6.25
CA SER A 33 2.30 7.10 -5.52
C SER A 33 3.67 6.68 -6.04
N THR A 34 3.76 5.97 -7.18
CA THR A 34 5.03 5.40 -7.70
C THR A 34 6.12 6.45 -7.86
N ASN A 35 5.76 7.65 -8.33
CA ASN A 35 6.70 8.76 -8.53
C ASN A 35 7.09 9.48 -7.24
N HIS A 36 6.39 9.22 -6.13
CA HIS A 36 6.63 9.83 -4.82
C HIS A 36 7.45 8.94 -3.89
N LEU A 37 7.63 7.66 -4.20
CA LEU A 37 8.31 6.70 -3.34
C LEU A 37 9.74 7.13 -2.95
N VAL A 38 10.48 7.78 -3.85
CA VAL A 38 11.82 8.32 -3.56
C VAL A 38 11.76 9.51 -2.60
N ALA A 39 10.73 10.35 -2.70
CA ALA A 39 10.53 11.44 -1.75
C ALA A 39 10.15 10.90 -0.36
N PHE A 40 9.32 9.85 -0.31
CA PHE A 40 8.95 9.18 0.94
C PHE A 40 10.15 8.56 1.66
N SER A 41 11.13 8.01 0.94
CA SER A 41 12.33 7.42 1.55
C SER A 41 13.23 8.42 2.27
N LYS A 42 13.00 9.73 2.09
CA LYS A 42 13.69 10.80 2.84
C LYS A 42 13.09 11.03 4.23
N ILE A 43 11.98 10.37 4.57
CA ILE A 43 11.40 10.43 5.92
C ILE A 43 12.24 9.57 6.87
N THR A 44 12.83 10.21 7.87
CA THR A 44 13.53 9.51 8.96
C THR A 44 12.53 8.79 9.86
N ASN A 45 12.88 7.58 10.30
CA ASN A 45 12.03 6.74 11.15
C ASN A 45 10.73 6.27 10.48
N LEU A 46 10.72 6.16 9.15
CA LEU A 46 9.63 5.53 8.40
C LEU A 46 9.78 4.00 8.48
N HIS A 47 8.75 3.32 8.98
CA HIS A 47 8.77 1.87 9.24
C HIS A 47 7.70 1.08 8.49
N SER A 48 6.67 1.76 7.98
CA SER A 48 5.64 1.13 7.13
C SER A 48 5.00 2.13 6.18
N LEU A 49 4.45 1.60 5.09
CA LEU A 49 3.78 2.35 4.04
C LEU A 49 2.38 1.79 3.82
N ASP A 50 1.38 2.67 3.70
CA ASP A 50 0.06 2.32 3.20
C ASP A 50 -0.12 2.99 1.83
N LEU A 51 -0.17 2.20 0.76
CA LEU A 51 -0.12 2.66 -0.64
C LEU A 51 -1.43 2.37 -1.38
N GLY A 52 -1.80 3.24 -2.33
CA GLY A 52 -2.93 2.99 -3.23
C GLY A 52 -2.62 1.96 -4.32
N GLY A 53 -3.65 1.30 -4.83
CA GLY A 53 -3.57 0.08 -5.65
C GLY A 53 -2.92 0.20 -7.02
N ASP A 54 -2.79 1.43 -7.55
CA ASP A 54 -2.05 1.70 -8.78
C ASP A 54 -0.54 1.94 -8.52
N THR A 55 -0.10 2.01 -7.27
CA THR A 55 1.32 2.17 -6.93
C THR A 55 2.09 0.90 -7.24
N SER A 56 3.26 1.01 -7.89
CA SER A 56 4.12 -0.15 -8.14
C SER A 56 4.76 -0.64 -6.84
N ILE A 57 4.38 -1.85 -6.43
CA ILE A 57 4.94 -2.53 -5.26
C ILE A 57 6.35 -2.98 -5.56
N LYS A 58 6.63 -3.42 -6.80
CA LYS A 58 7.99 -3.74 -7.23
C LYS A 58 8.93 -2.56 -7.04
N ARG A 59 8.49 -1.34 -7.42
CA ARG A 59 9.29 -0.12 -7.21
C ARG A 59 9.44 0.21 -5.73
N ALA A 60 8.38 0.06 -4.93
CA ALA A 60 8.47 0.25 -3.49
C ALA A 60 9.49 -0.70 -2.85
N ARG A 61 9.49 -1.98 -3.24
CA ARG A 61 10.48 -2.98 -2.78
C ARG A 61 11.91 -2.63 -3.14
N GLN A 62 12.15 -2.09 -4.34
CA GLN A 62 13.49 -1.61 -4.73
C GLN A 62 14.01 -0.47 -3.85
N ILE A 63 13.12 0.39 -3.34
CA ILE A 63 13.48 1.58 -2.57
C ILE A 63 13.58 1.27 -1.07
N PHE A 64 12.61 0.53 -0.53
CA PHE A 64 12.46 0.32 0.91
C PHE A 64 12.94 -1.05 1.39
N GLY A 65 13.26 -1.96 0.47
CA GLY A 65 13.74 -3.30 0.78
C GLY A 65 12.64 -4.26 1.26
N LYS A 66 13.12 -5.41 1.75
CA LYS A 66 12.32 -6.59 2.08
C LYS A 66 11.59 -6.46 3.42
N ASP A 67 12.21 -5.77 4.37
CA ASP A 67 11.71 -5.71 5.75
C ASP A 67 10.64 -4.65 5.99
N MET A 68 10.50 -3.68 5.07
CA MET A 68 9.47 -2.64 5.13
C MET A 68 8.09 -3.30 5.04
N LEU A 69 7.21 -3.04 6.00
CA LEU A 69 5.82 -3.44 5.87
C LEU A 69 5.13 -2.53 4.86
N ILE A 70 4.52 -3.12 3.84
CA ILE A 70 3.72 -2.40 2.85
C ILE A 70 2.30 -2.90 2.94
N SER A 71 1.38 -2.02 3.30
CA SER A 71 -0.05 -2.23 3.15
C SER A 71 -0.49 -1.63 1.82
N VAL A 72 -1.38 -2.30 1.10
CA VAL A 72 -1.92 -1.77 -0.16
C VAL A 72 -3.44 -1.82 -0.17
N ALA A 73 -4.05 -0.72 -0.63
CA ALA A 73 -5.49 -0.60 -0.81
C ALA A 73 -5.87 -0.72 -2.29
N PRO A 74 -6.88 -1.53 -2.66
CA PRO A 74 -7.35 -1.63 -4.03
C PRO A 74 -8.01 -0.31 -4.47
N LEU A 75 -8.28 -0.22 -5.76
CA LEU A 75 -9.01 0.92 -6.30
C LEU A 75 -10.51 0.71 -6.07
N PRO A 76 -11.26 1.78 -5.75
CA PRO A 76 -12.71 1.67 -5.57
C PRO A 76 -13.42 1.04 -6.77
N ARG A 77 -12.95 1.30 -8.00
CA ARG A 77 -13.50 0.71 -9.23
C ARG A 77 -13.40 -0.82 -9.27
N ASP A 78 -12.31 -1.38 -8.72
CA ASP A 78 -12.11 -2.84 -8.70
C ASP A 78 -12.96 -3.46 -7.59
N MET A 79 -13.16 -2.72 -6.49
CA MET A 79 -14.01 -3.15 -5.37
C MET A 79 -15.50 -3.10 -5.67
N SER A 80 -15.93 -2.16 -6.51
CA SER A 80 -17.32 -1.98 -6.95
C SER A 80 -17.65 -2.67 -8.27
N ALA A 81 -16.72 -3.44 -8.84
CA ALA A 81 -16.95 -4.16 -10.08
C ALA A 81 -18.09 -5.19 -9.95
N GLU A 82 -18.84 -5.39 -11.04
CA GLU A 82 -19.90 -6.41 -11.10
C GLU A 82 -19.35 -7.84 -10.97
N SER A 83 -18.10 -8.04 -11.36
CA SER A 83 -17.42 -9.33 -11.34
C SER A 83 -16.17 -9.27 -10.46
N VAL A 84 -15.70 -10.44 -10.00
CA VAL A 84 -14.59 -10.53 -9.04
C VAL A 84 -13.20 -10.53 -9.71
N GLU A 85 -13.13 -10.70 -11.02
CA GLU A 85 -11.88 -10.80 -11.77
C GLU A 85 -10.97 -9.58 -11.60
N PRO A 86 -11.47 -8.31 -11.62
CA PRO A 86 -10.61 -7.14 -11.44
C PRO A 86 -9.87 -7.16 -10.10
N ILE A 87 -10.58 -7.43 -9.00
CA ILE A 87 -9.95 -7.45 -7.68
C ILE A 87 -8.97 -8.60 -7.52
N ILE A 88 -9.27 -9.76 -8.10
CA ILE A 88 -8.40 -10.94 -8.02
C ILE A 88 -7.14 -10.74 -8.87
N ASN A 89 -7.27 -10.19 -10.08
CA ASN A 89 -6.13 -9.87 -10.93
C ASN A 89 -5.24 -8.79 -10.30
N TRP A 90 -5.86 -7.78 -9.69
CA TRP A 90 -5.14 -6.79 -8.90
C TRP A 90 -4.35 -7.46 -7.77
N ALA A 91 -5.01 -8.30 -6.95
CA ALA A 91 -4.36 -8.94 -5.80
C ALA A 91 -3.21 -9.86 -6.22
N LYS A 92 -3.38 -10.65 -7.30
CA LYS A 92 -2.30 -11.48 -7.87
C LYS A 92 -1.08 -10.66 -8.29
N ARG A 93 -1.31 -9.56 -9.03
CA ARG A 93 -0.21 -8.67 -9.45
C ARG A 93 0.53 -8.09 -8.24
N ILE A 94 -0.20 -7.62 -7.23
CA ILE A 94 0.41 -7.10 -6.00
C ILE A 94 1.27 -8.18 -5.32
N PHE A 95 0.74 -9.40 -5.18
CA PHE A 95 1.46 -10.51 -4.57
C PHE A 95 2.75 -10.84 -5.32
N GLU A 96 2.68 -10.94 -6.65
CA GLU A 96 3.83 -11.21 -7.52
C GLU A 96 4.87 -10.08 -7.45
N GLU A 97 4.44 -8.81 -7.53
CA GLU A 97 5.34 -7.65 -7.43
C GLU A 97 6.01 -7.55 -6.05
N ASN A 98 5.38 -8.08 -5.02
CA ASN A 98 5.86 -8.06 -3.65
C ASN A 98 6.98 -9.08 -3.36
N ASP A 99 7.09 -10.15 -4.14
CA ASP A 99 8.18 -11.14 -4.06
C ASP A 99 8.37 -11.74 -2.65
N GLY A 100 7.26 -12.17 -2.01
CA GLY A 100 7.27 -12.85 -0.70
C GLY A 100 7.65 -11.99 0.51
N ASN A 101 7.71 -10.66 0.35
CA ASN A 101 8.08 -9.73 1.43
C ASN A 101 6.86 -9.31 2.29
N LYS A 102 7.06 -8.56 3.38
CA LYS A 102 5.98 -8.21 4.32
C LYS A 102 4.87 -7.35 3.70
N LEU A 103 3.71 -7.93 3.44
CA LEU A 103 2.60 -7.32 2.71
C LEU A 103 1.28 -7.45 3.49
N GLU A 104 0.51 -6.37 3.51
CA GLU A 104 -0.87 -6.32 4.01
C GLU A 104 -1.82 -5.89 2.87
N TYR A 105 -2.97 -6.56 2.77
CA TYR A 105 -4.08 -6.10 1.94
C TYR A 105 -5.09 -5.39 2.85
N ILE A 106 -5.36 -4.12 2.57
CA ILE A 106 -6.29 -3.29 3.34
C ILE A 106 -7.32 -2.68 2.39
N TYR A 107 -8.48 -2.25 2.90
CA TYR A 107 -9.43 -1.45 2.12
C TYR A 107 -10.31 -0.63 3.06
N HIS A 108 -10.83 0.49 2.57
CA HIS A 108 -11.92 1.20 3.24
C HIS A 108 -13.24 0.51 2.89
N VAL A 109 -14.19 0.48 3.82
CA VAL A 109 -15.54 -0.02 3.52
C VAL A 109 -16.36 1.15 2.97
N GLU A 110 -16.88 0.99 1.77
CA GLU A 110 -17.77 1.96 1.11
C GLU A 110 -19.10 1.31 0.73
N GLU A 111 -20.17 2.09 0.66
CA GLU A 111 -21.54 1.61 0.47
C GLU A 111 -21.77 0.88 -0.87
N ASN A 112 -20.97 1.20 -1.88
CA ASN A 112 -21.08 0.69 -3.24
C ASN A 112 -20.10 -0.46 -3.52
N TYR A 113 -19.37 -0.95 -2.52
CA TYR A 113 -18.47 -2.08 -2.72
C TYR A 113 -19.27 -3.37 -2.86
N ASN A 114 -18.90 -4.17 -3.86
CA ASN A 114 -19.54 -5.45 -4.09
C ASN A 114 -19.11 -6.44 -3.00
N ILE A 115 -20.08 -7.01 -2.27
CA ILE A 115 -19.81 -7.96 -1.20
C ILE A 115 -19.09 -9.22 -1.71
N ASP A 116 -19.38 -9.66 -2.93
CA ASP A 116 -18.74 -10.82 -3.53
C ASP A 116 -17.28 -10.53 -3.85
N THR A 117 -16.97 -9.31 -4.26
CA THR A 117 -15.59 -8.82 -4.41
C THR A 117 -14.85 -8.80 -3.08
N ILE A 118 -15.47 -8.29 -2.01
CA ILE A 118 -14.88 -8.30 -0.66
C ILE A 118 -14.57 -9.74 -0.20
N ARG A 119 -15.50 -10.66 -0.40
CA ARG A 119 -15.34 -12.08 -0.06
C ARG A 119 -14.22 -12.70 -0.88
N ALA A 120 -14.22 -12.50 -2.20
CA ALA A 120 -13.22 -13.04 -3.10
C ALA A 120 -11.80 -12.57 -2.75
N LEU A 121 -11.61 -11.27 -2.45
CA LEU A 121 -10.33 -10.75 -1.98
C LEU A 121 -9.92 -11.40 -0.64
N THR A 122 -10.85 -11.49 0.31
CA THR A 122 -10.59 -12.09 1.62
C THR A 122 -10.16 -13.55 1.50
N ASP A 123 -10.86 -14.32 0.67
CA ASP A 123 -10.56 -15.75 0.44
C ASP A 123 -9.25 -15.93 -0.32
N TYR A 124 -8.94 -15.06 -1.29
CA TYR A 124 -7.64 -15.07 -1.96
C TYR A 124 -6.50 -14.85 -0.97
N VAL A 125 -6.59 -13.82 -0.12
CA VAL A 125 -5.55 -13.47 0.85
C VAL A 125 -5.34 -14.59 1.88
N LYS A 126 -6.41 -15.22 2.36
CA LYS A 126 -6.34 -16.36 3.29
C LYS A 126 -5.63 -17.59 2.71
N ASN A 127 -5.64 -17.74 1.39
CA ASN A 127 -5.03 -18.86 0.69
C ASN A 127 -3.59 -18.56 0.21
N LEU A 128 -3.04 -17.39 0.52
CA LEU A 128 -1.64 -17.08 0.20
C LEU A 128 -0.68 -17.88 1.10
N PRO A 129 0.49 -18.31 0.59
CA PRO A 129 1.44 -19.14 1.34
C PRO A 129 1.89 -18.55 2.69
N ASP A 130 2.00 -17.22 2.75
CA ASP A 130 2.54 -16.49 3.90
C ASP A 130 1.44 -15.88 4.79
N PHE A 131 0.17 -16.26 4.59
CA PHE A 131 -0.94 -15.75 5.39
C PHE A 131 -0.77 -16.13 6.85
N LYS A 132 -0.79 -15.13 7.73
CA LYS A 132 -0.84 -15.30 9.18
C LYS A 132 -2.15 -14.71 9.67
N SER A 133 -2.94 -15.52 10.37
CA SER A 133 -4.07 -14.99 11.13
C SER A 133 -3.53 -14.03 12.19
N ALA A 134 -4.07 -12.82 12.22
CA ALA A 134 -3.84 -11.86 13.30
C ALA A 134 -4.31 -12.40 14.65
#